data_AF-A0A9W8NQH7-F1
#
_entry.id   AF-A0A9W8NQH7-F1
#
_cell.length_a   1.000
_cell.length_b   1.000
_cell.length_c   1.000
_cell.angle_alpha   90.00
_cell.angle_beta   90.00
_cell.angle_gamma   90.00
#
_symmetry.space_group_name_H-M   'P 1'
#
loop_
_entity.id
_entity.type
_entity.pdbx_description
1 polymer ?
#
loop_
_entity_poly.entity_id
_entity_poly.type
_entity_poly.pdbx_seq_one_letter_code
_entity_poly.pdbx_strand_id
1 'polypeptide(L)'
;MFLKSLASQRLGSCSDIVKTARCRSSRSARPSQLAKQHSQRGGQNLSDRYIRLAKSLRGKETLEAEYENIHRSVLSGSNTGRLPAAGTGVVAYRGIIIPEKPKKPQSDECCMSGCAVCVYDLYEDSLTAYREAVAKVTGALKSMEVPEADWPRNLRTSERNKDVTLTVFEQMELEIQRRKQDKLDTNSGSARW
;
A
#
# COMPACT_ATOMS: atom_id res chain seq x y z
N MET A 1 -34.46 28.51 -43.38
CA MET A 1 -34.42 28.03 -44.79
C MET A 1 -34.55 29.25 -45.69
N PHE A 2 -33.79 29.29 -46.79
CA PHE A 2 -33.64 30.39 -47.76
C PHE A 2 -32.83 31.59 -47.20
N LEU A 3 -31.75 32.09 -47.81
CA LEU A 3 -31.40 32.22 -49.23
C LEU A 3 -29.89 32.02 -49.47
N LYS A 4 -29.57 31.47 -50.65
CA LYS A 4 -28.25 31.41 -51.28
C LYS A 4 -27.94 32.74 -51.98
N SER A 5 -26.68 33.19 -52.02
CA SER A 5 -26.14 34.05 -53.10
C SER A 5 -24.60 34.17 -52.92
N LEU A 6 -23.78 33.50 -53.73
CA LEU A 6 -23.21 33.93 -55.03
C LEU A 6 -22.33 35.20 -54.96
N ALA A 7 -21.04 35.02 -55.19
CA ALA A 7 -20.20 35.79 -56.13
C ALA A 7 -18.73 35.33 -55.93
N SER A 8 -18.01 34.81 -56.94
CA SER A 8 -17.50 35.55 -58.12
C SER A 8 -16.45 36.58 -57.66
N GLN A 9 -15.19 36.66 -58.11
CA GLN A 9 -14.48 36.12 -59.26
C GLN A 9 -13.08 36.81 -59.27
N ARG A 10 -12.13 36.25 -60.04
CA ARG A 10 -11.03 36.94 -60.77
C ARG A 10 -9.80 37.44 -59.97
N LEU A 11 -8.58 37.54 -60.51
CA LEU A 11 -7.92 37.19 -61.79
C LEU A 11 -6.40 37.43 -61.63
N GLY A 12 -5.60 36.91 -62.56
CA GLY A 12 -4.25 37.41 -62.88
C GLY A 12 -3.18 36.32 -62.72
N SER A 13 -2.82 35.52 -63.73
CA SER A 13 -2.26 35.84 -65.07
C SER A 13 -0.91 36.57 -65.01
N CYS A 14 0.13 35.89 -65.46
CA CYS A 14 1.22 36.28 -66.38
C CYS A 14 2.36 35.26 -66.19
N SER A 15 2.61 34.31 -67.12
CA SER A 15 3.51 34.42 -68.28
C SER A 15 4.93 34.89 -67.89
N ASP A 16 6.05 34.32 -68.28
CA ASP A 16 6.45 33.31 -69.26
C ASP A 16 7.91 32.90 -68.91
N ILE A 17 8.50 32.02 -69.73
CA ILE A 17 9.93 31.93 -70.08
C ILE A 17 10.57 30.59 -69.71
N VAL A 18 10.67 29.78 -70.76
CA VAL A 18 11.49 28.58 -70.93
C VAL A 18 12.98 28.96 -70.93
N LYS A 19 13.82 28.25 -70.15
CA LYS A 19 15.24 28.02 -70.47
C LYS A 19 15.82 26.82 -69.71
N THR A 20 16.01 25.74 -70.47
CA THR A 20 17.11 24.76 -70.44
C THR A 20 18.00 24.60 -69.19
N ALA A 21 18.13 23.33 -68.75
CA ALA A 21 19.38 22.58 -68.54
C ALA A 21 19.54 21.88 -67.17
N ARG A 22 19.65 20.54 -67.27
CA ARG A 22 20.59 19.62 -66.61
C ARG A 22 20.47 19.36 -65.10
N CYS A 23 20.39 18.06 -64.79
CA CYS A 23 20.54 17.38 -63.49
C CYS A 23 21.69 17.98 -62.63
N ARG A 24 21.66 17.98 -61.29
CA ARG A 24 21.83 16.78 -60.42
C ARG A 24 21.81 17.21 -58.92
N SER A 25 21.24 16.36 -58.06
CA SER A 25 21.40 16.30 -56.57
C SER A 25 20.98 17.54 -55.76
N SER A 26 20.40 17.47 -54.56
CA SER A 26 20.11 16.37 -53.63
C SER A 26 19.21 16.91 -52.51
N ARG A 27 18.25 16.08 -52.09
CA ARG A 27 17.71 15.93 -50.72
C ARG A 27 17.32 17.20 -49.95
N SER A 28 16.01 17.46 -49.86
CA SER A 28 15.26 17.44 -48.59
C SER A 28 13.89 18.08 -48.78
N ALA A 29 12.87 17.26 -49.06
CA ALA A 29 11.50 17.61 -48.75
C ALA A 29 10.87 16.39 -48.06
N ARG A 30 10.66 16.53 -46.75
CA ARG A 30 9.96 15.53 -45.92
C ARG A 30 8.53 15.38 -46.48
N PRO A 31 8.09 14.17 -46.88
CA PRO A 31 6.69 13.97 -47.20
C PRO A 31 5.88 14.05 -45.90
N SER A 32 4.76 14.78 -45.97
CA SER A 32 3.79 14.97 -44.92
C SER A 32 3.34 13.64 -44.30
N GLN A 33 3.32 13.59 -42.97
CA GLN A 33 2.98 12.41 -42.16
C GLN A 33 1.51 11.96 -42.28
N LEU A 34 0.70 12.60 -43.13
CA LEU A 34 -0.75 12.36 -43.22
C LEU A 34 -1.17 11.31 -44.26
N ALA A 35 -0.27 10.83 -45.13
CA ALA A 35 -0.63 9.84 -46.16
C ALA A 35 -0.47 8.38 -45.74
N LYS A 36 0.06 8.09 -44.54
CA LYS A 36 0.36 6.70 -44.11
C LYS A 36 -0.66 6.06 -43.18
N GLN A 37 -1.73 6.76 -42.80
CA GLN A 37 -2.72 6.23 -41.85
C GLN A 37 -3.87 5.43 -42.48
N HIS A 38 -3.95 5.30 -43.81
CA HIS A 38 -5.12 4.67 -44.45
C HIS A 38 -4.85 3.39 -45.26
N SER A 39 -3.73 2.70 -45.04
CA SER A 39 -3.48 1.37 -45.65
C SER A 39 -3.87 0.17 -44.76
N GLN A 40 -4.43 0.40 -43.57
CA GLN A 40 -4.79 -0.65 -42.61
C GLN A 40 -6.17 -1.29 -42.91
N ARG A 41 -6.42 -1.64 -44.18
CA ARG A 41 -7.51 -2.53 -44.59
C ARG A 41 -6.97 -3.72 -45.39
N GLY A 42 -5.84 -4.26 -44.97
CA GLY A 42 -5.37 -5.58 -45.36
C GLY A 42 -5.53 -6.51 -44.16
N GLY A 43 -6.17 -7.67 -44.37
CA GLY A 43 -6.30 -8.68 -43.33
C GLY A 43 -4.93 -9.02 -42.74
N GLN A 44 -4.83 -9.06 -41.41
CA GLN A 44 -3.58 -9.46 -40.76
C GLN A 44 -3.21 -10.88 -41.20
N ASN A 45 -1.95 -11.11 -41.57
CA ASN A 45 -1.47 -12.44 -41.90
C ASN A 45 -1.72 -13.38 -40.72
N LEU A 46 -2.53 -14.41 -40.95
CA LEU A 46 -2.86 -15.39 -39.92
C LEU A 46 -1.60 -16.12 -39.41
N SER A 47 -0.60 -16.31 -40.28
CA SER A 47 0.71 -16.88 -39.92
C SER A 47 1.48 -16.01 -38.93
N ASP A 48 1.54 -14.69 -39.13
CA ASP A 48 2.22 -13.77 -38.22
C ASP A 48 1.51 -13.70 -36.86
N ARG A 49 0.17 -13.73 -36.89
CA ARG A 49 -0.65 -13.82 -35.68
C ARG A 49 -0.39 -15.12 -34.92
N TYR A 50 -0.35 -16.26 -35.63
CA TYR A 50 -0.08 -17.57 -35.04
C TYR A 50 1.32 -17.65 -34.40
N ILE A 51 2.35 -17.15 -35.09
CA ILE A 51 3.72 -17.11 -34.55
C ILE A 51 3.81 -16.26 -33.27
N ARG A 52 3.12 -15.12 -33.24
CA ARG A 52 3.07 -14.26 -32.04
C ARG A 52 2.38 -14.97 -30.87
N LEU A 53 1.27 -15.66 -31.16
CA LEU A 53 0.51 -16.43 -30.17
C LEU A 53 1.32 -17.63 -29.64
N ALA A 54 2.00 -18.36 -30.52
CA ALA A 54 2.89 -19.46 -30.15
C ALA A 54 4.07 -18.99 -29.28
N LYS A 55 4.64 -17.81 -29.55
CA LYS A 55 5.68 -17.20 -28.71
C LYS A 55 5.15 -16.79 -27.33
N SER A 56 3.92 -16.27 -27.23
CA SER A 56 3.30 -15.97 -25.94
C SER A 56 2.96 -17.22 -25.13
N LEU A 57 2.58 -18.32 -25.80
CA LEU A 57 2.31 -19.60 -25.15
C LEU A 57 3.60 -20.24 -24.59
N ARG A 58 4.74 -20.11 -25.27
CA ARG A 58 6.05 -20.55 -24.72
C ARG A 58 6.48 -19.74 -23.48
N GLY A 59 6.07 -18.48 -23.38
CA GLY A 59 6.26 -17.67 -22.17
C GLY A 59 5.44 -18.16 -20.98
N LYS A 60 4.32 -18.84 -21.23
CA LYS A 60 3.49 -19.48 -20.19
C LYS A 60 4.20 -20.72 -19.61
N GLU A 61 4.80 -21.55 -20.46
CA GLU A 61 5.58 -22.72 -20.02
C GLU A 61 6.78 -22.32 -19.15
N THR A 62 7.47 -21.22 -19.47
CA THR A 62 8.58 -20.74 -18.63
C THR A 62 8.11 -20.28 -17.25
N LEU A 63 6.95 -19.62 -17.18
CA LEU A 63 6.35 -19.18 -15.91
C LEU A 63 5.82 -20.36 -15.09
N GLU A 64 5.21 -21.35 -15.74
CA GLU A 64 4.77 -22.59 -15.08
C GLU A 64 5.96 -23.39 -14.54
N ALA A 65 7.06 -23.48 -15.29
CA ALA A 65 8.30 -24.10 -14.82
C ALA A 65 8.95 -23.34 -13.65
N GLU A 66 8.91 -22.00 -13.68
CA GLU A 66 9.37 -21.15 -12.58
C GLU A 66 8.52 -21.37 -11.32
N TYR A 67 7.19 -21.44 -11.47
CA TYR A 67 6.27 -21.76 -10.37
C TYR A 67 6.55 -23.14 -9.76
N GLU A 68 6.72 -24.17 -10.58
CA GLU A 68 7.03 -25.53 -10.11
C GLU A 68 8.37 -25.61 -9.39
N ASN A 69 9.40 -24.89 -9.86
CA ASN A 69 10.68 -24.81 -9.18
C ASN A 69 10.58 -24.11 -7.82
N ILE A 70 9.83 -23.01 -7.74
CA ILE A 70 9.56 -22.31 -6.47
C ILE A 70 8.80 -23.25 -5.53
N HIS A 71 7.72 -23.89 -6.01
CA HIS A 71 6.91 -24.82 -5.23
C HIS A 71 7.75 -26.00 -4.69
N ARG A 72 8.60 -26.60 -5.53
CA ARG A 72 9.52 -27.67 -5.13
C ARG A 72 10.57 -27.19 -4.11
N SER A 73 11.08 -25.97 -4.26
CA SER A 73 12.05 -25.40 -3.32
C SER A 73 11.45 -25.17 -1.92
N VAL A 74 10.19 -24.76 -1.86
CA VAL A 74 9.42 -24.61 -0.61
C VAL A 74 9.18 -25.97 0.06
N LEU A 75 8.80 -26.99 -0.72
CA LEU A 75 8.58 -28.34 -0.21
C LEU A 75 9.87 -29.05 0.24
N SER A 76 11.01 -28.78 -0.40
CA SER A 76 12.33 -29.35 -0.02
C SER A 76 13.03 -28.60 1.12
N GLY A 77 12.43 -27.55 1.69
CA GLY A 77 12.97 -26.85 2.86
C GLY A 77 14.36 -26.22 2.67
N SER A 78 14.86 -26.13 1.44
CA SER A 78 16.18 -25.58 1.12
C SER A 78 16.08 -24.07 0.95
N ASN A 79 15.93 -23.35 2.06
CA ASN A 79 15.84 -21.90 2.07
C ASN A 79 17.21 -21.25 1.83
N THR A 80 17.60 -21.14 0.55
CA THR A 80 18.59 -20.15 0.09
C THR A 80 17.95 -19.24 -0.95
N GLY A 81 16.77 -18.71 -0.64
CA GLY A 81 16.03 -17.79 -1.50
C GLY A 81 15.33 -16.74 -0.67
N ARG A 82 15.78 -15.50 -0.79
CA ARG A 82 15.18 -14.32 -0.16
C ARG A 82 13.71 -14.22 -0.57
N LEU A 83 12.80 -14.37 0.40
CA LEU A 83 11.35 -14.19 0.21
C LEU A 83 11.06 -12.81 -0.41
N PRO A 84 10.21 -12.71 -1.45
CA PRO A 84 9.79 -11.42 -1.97
C PRO A 84 8.95 -10.72 -0.89
N ALA A 85 9.50 -9.64 -0.36
CA ALA A 85 8.83 -8.74 0.57
C ALA A 85 7.70 -8.00 -0.17
N ALA A 86 6.49 -8.53 -0.09
CA ALA A 86 5.28 -7.80 -0.46
C ALA A 86 4.10 -8.25 0.42
N GLY A 87 3.90 -7.50 1.50
CA GLY A 87 2.63 -7.44 2.21
C GLY A 87 2.63 -8.07 3.60
N THR A 88 2.52 -7.21 4.62
CA THR A 88 2.17 -7.48 6.03
C THR A 88 3.27 -8.03 6.94
N GLY A 89 3.51 -7.31 8.03
CA GLY A 89 4.48 -7.64 9.07
C GLY A 89 3.96 -8.78 9.96
N VAL A 90 3.78 -9.96 9.38
CA VAL A 90 3.35 -11.14 10.12
C VAL A 90 4.50 -11.62 10.98
N VAL A 91 4.47 -11.25 12.26
CA VAL A 91 5.44 -11.72 13.25
C VAL A 91 5.08 -13.17 13.59
N ALA A 92 5.79 -14.11 12.98
CA ALA A 92 5.73 -15.50 13.40
C ALA A 92 6.60 -15.70 14.64
N TYR A 93 6.05 -16.26 15.71
CA TYR A 93 6.78 -16.62 16.93
C TYR A 93 6.66 -18.12 17.15
N ARG A 94 7.81 -18.83 17.22
CA ARG A 94 7.87 -20.30 17.39
C ARG A 94 6.95 -21.07 16.42
N GLY A 95 6.81 -20.59 15.18
CA GLY A 95 5.94 -21.19 14.16
C GLY A 95 4.46 -20.82 14.27
N ILE A 96 4.05 -20.08 15.29
CA ILE A 96 2.68 -19.56 15.43
C ILE A 96 2.62 -18.15 14.83
N ILE A 97 1.66 -17.94 13.95
CA ILE A 97 1.39 -16.64 13.33
C ILE A 97 0.67 -15.74 14.33
N ILE A 98 1.27 -14.59 14.65
CA ILE A 98 0.64 -13.60 15.54
C ILE A 98 -0.14 -12.61 14.67
N PRO A 99 -1.46 -12.42 14.93
CA PRO A 99 -2.25 -11.44 14.21
C PRO A 99 -1.76 -10.01 14.51
N GLU A 100 -1.82 -9.13 13.53
CA GLU A 100 -1.54 -7.71 13.70
C GLU A 100 -2.79 -6.97 14.19
N LYS A 101 -2.60 -5.97 15.06
CA LYS A 101 -3.71 -5.15 15.56
C LYS A 101 -4.26 -4.28 14.44
N PRO A 102 -5.59 -4.24 14.19
CA PRO A 102 -6.16 -3.38 13.17
C PRO A 102 -5.88 -1.91 13.49
N LYS A 103 -5.59 -1.13 12.44
CA LYS A 103 -5.37 0.31 12.53
C LYS A 103 -6.70 1.02 12.75
N LYS A 104 -6.72 1.99 13.67
CA LYS A 104 -7.91 2.82 13.89
C LYS A 104 -8.19 3.66 12.62
N PRO A 105 -9.45 3.76 12.16
CA PRO A 105 -9.81 4.62 11.05
C PRO A 105 -9.53 6.09 11.36
N GLN A 106 -9.25 6.88 10.34
CA GLN A 106 -9.06 8.33 10.48
C GLN A 106 -10.41 9.04 10.59
N SER A 107 -10.42 10.27 11.12
CA SER A 107 -11.64 11.10 11.20
C SER A 107 -12.25 11.33 9.82
N ASP A 108 -11.41 11.48 8.81
CA ASP A 108 -11.81 11.87 7.45
C ASP A 108 -12.51 10.72 6.69
N GLU A 109 -12.34 9.48 7.17
CA GLU A 109 -13.04 8.29 6.66
C GLU A 109 -14.47 8.19 7.22
N CYS A 110 -14.76 8.90 8.32
CA CYS A 110 -16.10 8.98 8.88
C CYS A 110 -16.89 10.09 8.18
N CYS A 111 -17.90 9.71 7.41
CA CYS A 111 -18.76 10.66 6.69
C CYS A 111 -19.65 11.53 7.62
N MET A 112 -19.77 11.17 8.90
CA MET A 112 -20.60 11.84 9.93
C MET A 112 -22.09 12.05 9.58
N SER A 113 -22.56 11.52 8.45
CA SER A 113 -23.92 11.72 7.92
C SER A 113 -24.80 10.47 7.97
N GLY A 114 -24.39 9.44 8.73
CA GLY A 114 -25.14 8.20 8.88
C GLY A 114 -25.09 7.29 7.65
N CYS A 115 -23.89 6.80 7.28
CA CYS A 115 -23.75 5.77 6.25
C CYS A 115 -24.42 4.45 6.67
N ALA A 116 -24.86 3.65 5.69
CA ALA A 116 -25.45 2.34 5.95
C ALA A 116 -24.50 1.35 6.65
N VAL A 117 -23.18 1.53 6.49
CA VAL A 117 -22.14 0.81 7.22
C VAL A 117 -21.18 1.83 7.81
N CYS A 118 -21.02 1.83 9.12
CA CYS A 118 -20.10 2.73 9.81
C CYS A 118 -18.68 2.13 9.80
N VAL A 119 -17.68 2.95 9.48
CA VAL A 119 -16.27 2.53 9.50
C VAL A 119 -15.82 2.15 10.91
N TYR A 120 -16.40 2.79 11.94
CA TYR A 120 -16.11 2.43 13.33
C TYR A 120 -16.67 1.06 13.69
N ASP A 121 -17.85 0.69 13.20
CA ASP A 121 -18.42 -0.64 13.44
C ASP A 121 -17.56 -1.73 12.80
N LEU A 122 -17.12 -1.52 11.54
CA LEU A 122 -16.17 -2.42 10.87
C LEU A 122 -14.85 -2.54 11.65
N TYR A 123 -14.38 -1.44 12.23
CA TYR A 123 -13.19 -1.45 13.07
C TYR A 123 -13.42 -2.23 14.37
N GLU A 124 -14.57 -2.09 15.00
CA GLU A 124 -14.94 -2.86 16.19
C GLU A 124 -15.03 -4.36 15.89
N ASP A 125 -15.63 -4.74 14.76
CA ASP A 125 -15.65 -6.13 14.27
C ASP A 125 -14.24 -6.66 14.01
N SER A 126 -13.35 -5.84 13.42
CA SER A 126 -11.96 -6.23 13.23
C SER A 126 -11.22 -6.40 14.56
N LEU A 127 -11.57 -5.61 15.59
CA LEU A 127 -11.01 -5.71 16.92
C LEU A 127 -11.50 -6.95 17.67
N THR A 128 -12.76 -7.33 17.54
CA THR A 128 -13.29 -8.55 18.15
C THR A 128 -12.61 -9.77 17.55
N ALA A 129 -12.53 -9.86 16.22
CA ALA A 129 -11.81 -10.92 15.51
C ALA A 129 -10.33 -10.99 15.93
N TYR A 130 -9.67 -9.84 16.06
CA TYR A 130 -8.29 -9.76 16.55
C TYR A 130 -8.14 -10.33 17.97
N ARG A 131 -9.03 -9.96 18.91
CA ARG A 131 -8.98 -10.45 20.30
C ARG A 131 -9.17 -11.96 20.37
N GLU A 132 -10.07 -12.51 19.57
CA GLU A 132 -10.27 -13.97 19.49
C GLU A 132 -9.03 -14.69 18.94
N ALA A 133 -8.41 -14.15 17.89
CA ALA A 133 -7.19 -14.70 17.34
C ALA A 133 -6.04 -14.65 18.35
N VAL A 134 -5.89 -13.55 19.10
CA VAL A 134 -4.93 -13.43 20.20
C VAL A 134 -5.21 -14.45 21.32
N ALA A 135 -6.47 -14.67 21.68
CA ALA A 135 -6.84 -15.67 22.68
C ALA A 135 -6.43 -17.10 22.24
N LYS A 136 -6.62 -17.43 20.96
CA LYS A 136 -6.18 -18.72 20.39
C LYS A 136 -4.66 -18.87 20.44
N VAL A 137 -3.92 -17.83 20.02
CA VAL A 137 -2.45 -17.82 20.04
C VAL A 137 -1.92 -17.96 21.47
N THR A 138 -2.44 -17.18 22.41
CA THR A 138 -2.02 -17.25 23.81
C THR A 138 -2.36 -18.57 24.47
N GLY A 139 -3.51 -19.17 24.14
CA GLY A 139 -3.86 -20.54 24.55
C GLY A 139 -2.86 -21.58 24.03
N ALA A 140 -2.47 -21.48 22.76
CA ALA A 140 -1.44 -22.35 22.17
C ALA A 140 -0.06 -22.16 22.85
N LEU A 141 0.35 -20.92 23.11
CA LEU A 141 1.61 -20.64 23.83
C LEU A 141 1.61 -21.21 25.26
N LYS A 142 0.48 -21.11 25.96
CA LYS A 142 0.31 -21.72 27.29
C LYS A 142 0.37 -23.24 27.25
N SER A 143 -0.22 -23.87 26.23
CA SER A 143 -0.14 -25.33 26.05
C SER A 143 1.29 -25.83 25.76
N MET A 144 2.15 -24.95 25.23
CA MET A 144 3.58 -25.20 25.03
C MET A 144 4.44 -24.76 26.23
N GLU A 145 3.82 -24.41 27.36
CA GLU A 145 4.48 -24.00 28.62
C GLU A 145 5.49 -22.85 28.46
N VAL A 146 5.24 -21.93 27.52
CA VAL A 146 6.13 -20.77 27.30
C VAL A 146 5.85 -19.69 28.36
N PRO A 147 6.84 -19.27 29.16
CA PRO A 147 6.66 -18.20 30.14
C PRO A 147 6.17 -16.90 29.48
N GLU A 148 5.26 -16.16 30.13
CA GLU A 148 4.73 -14.88 29.61
C GLU A 148 5.83 -13.82 29.40
N ALA A 149 6.96 -13.96 30.10
CA ALA A 149 8.14 -13.14 29.91
C ALA A 149 8.77 -13.29 28.51
N ASP A 150 8.63 -14.44 27.85
CA ASP A 150 9.20 -14.64 26.52
C ASP A 150 8.24 -14.23 25.39
N TRP A 151 7.03 -13.80 25.75
CA TRP A 151 6.02 -13.41 24.78
C TRP A 151 6.32 -12.03 24.20
N PRO A 152 6.01 -11.80 22.92
CA PRO A 152 6.19 -10.49 22.32
C PRO A 152 5.27 -9.44 22.97
N ARG A 153 5.73 -8.18 22.97
CA ARG A 153 5.10 -7.06 23.70
C ARG A 153 3.60 -6.86 23.42
N ASN A 154 3.14 -7.22 22.22
CA ASN A 154 1.75 -7.11 21.80
C ASN A 154 0.82 -8.16 22.44
N LEU A 155 1.35 -9.27 22.94
CA LEU A 155 0.60 -10.35 23.59
C LEU A 155 0.67 -10.31 25.12
N ARG A 156 1.65 -9.57 25.69
CA ARG A 156 1.82 -9.46 27.15
C ARG A 156 0.65 -8.72 27.79
N THR A 157 0.02 -9.35 28.78
CA THR A 157 -1.14 -8.78 29.51
C THR A 157 -0.71 -7.82 30.62
N SER A 158 0.48 -8.05 31.20
CA SER A 158 0.89 -7.48 32.50
C SER A 158 1.61 -6.13 32.45
N GLU A 159 2.28 -5.76 31.36
CA GLU A 159 3.28 -4.67 31.41
C GLU A 159 2.77 -3.25 31.09
N ARG A 160 1.46 -3.01 30.99
CA ARG A 160 0.96 -1.64 30.73
C ARG A 160 0.73 -0.86 32.02
N ASN A 161 1.82 -0.33 32.56
CA ASN A 161 1.92 0.95 33.28
C ASN A 161 1.23 1.13 34.64
N LYS A 162 0.53 0.14 35.21
CA LYS A 162 -0.12 0.33 36.51
C LYS A 162 0.90 0.54 37.64
N ASP A 163 1.98 -0.24 37.65
CA ASP A 163 2.98 -0.21 38.72
C ASP A 163 3.73 1.12 38.79
N VAL A 164 4.02 1.74 37.63
CA VAL A 164 4.70 3.04 37.56
C VAL A 164 3.77 4.18 37.99
N THR A 165 2.48 4.13 37.62
CA THR A 165 1.52 5.16 38.05
C THR A 165 1.18 5.08 39.53
N LEU A 166 1.14 3.86 40.10
CA LEU A 166 0.86 3.65 41.52
C LEU A 166 2.06 4.06 42.40
N THR A 167 3.29 3.78 41.96
CA THR A 167 4.49 4.18 42.70
C THR A 167 4.71 5.70 42.75
N VAL A 168 4.36 6.44 41.70
CA VAL A 168 4.45 7.92 41.71
C VAL A 168 3.41 8.55 42.65
N PHE A 169 2.20 8.00 42.69
CA PHE A 169 1.12 8.52 43.54
C PHE A 169 1.42 8.29 45.03
N GLU A 170 1.87 7.10 45.39
CA GLU A 170 2.27 6.77 46.77
C GLU A 170 3.42 7.67 47.27
N GLN A 171 4.42 7.93 46.41
CA GLN A 171 5.49 8.87 46.71
C GLN A 171 4.98 10.31 46.95
N MET A 172 3.96 10.74 46.21
CA MET A 172 3.37 12.07 46.37
C MET A 172 2.60 12.20 47.68
N GLU A 173 1.87 11.16 48.11
CA GLU A 173 1.13 11.18 49.38
C GLU A 173 2.07 11.32 50.59
N LEU A 174 3.19 10.59 50.57
CA LEU A 174 4.21 10.68 51.63
C LEU A 174 4.81 12.09 51.73
N GLU A 175 5.09 12.73 50.60
CA GLU A 175 5.62 14.10 50.56
C GLU A 175 4.57 15.11 51.08
N ILE A 176 3.29 14.93 50.76
CA ILE A 176 2.21 15.77 51.28
C ILE A 176 2.09 15.63 52.80
N GLN A 177 2.21 14.41 53.34
CA GLN A 177 2.15 14.14 54.78
C GLN A 177 3.33 14.76 55.51
N ARG A 178 4.56 14.62 54.97
CA ARG A 178 5.75 15.27 55.52
C ARG A 178 5.58 16.79 55.59
N ARG A 179 5.14 17.42 54.50
CA ARG A 179 4.88 18.87 54.47
C ARG A 179 3.77 19.31 55.43
N LYS A 180 2.77 18.45 55.70
CA LYS A 180 1.77 18.70 56.73
C LYS A 180 2.38 18.64 58.13
N GLN A 181 3.23 17.64 58.39
CA GLN A 181 3.92 17.48 59.67
C GLN A 181 4.80 18.71 59.98
N ASP A 182 5.63 19.13 59.03
CA ASP A 182 6.49 20.32 59.17
C ASP A 182 5.68 21.60 59.50
N LYS A 183 4.47 21.74 58.92
CA LYS A 183 3.55 22.85 59.20
C LYS A 183 2.95 22.78 60.60
N LEU A 184 2.64 21.59 61.10
CA LEU A 184 2.14 21.40 62.46
C LEU A 184 3.22 21.73 63.48
N ASP A 185 4.45 21.29 63.23
CA ASP A 185 5.59 21.53 64.11
C ASP A 185 5.93 23.02 64.18
N THR A 186 5.96 23.71 63.03
CA THR A 186 6.15 25.17 62.96
C THR A 186 5.02 25.97 63.61
N ASN A 187 3.76 25.54 63.43
CA ASN A 187 2.60 26.17 64.08
C ASN A 187 2.63 25.97 65.61
N SER A 188 3.05 24.80 66.09
CA SER A 188 3.17 24.50 67.51
C SER A 188 4.30 25.27 68.20
N GLY A 189 5.38 25.58 67.47
CA GLY A 189 6.47 26.44 67.93
C GLY A 189 6.10 27.92 67.95
N SER A 190 5.18 28.36 67.11
CA SER A 190 4.71 29.75 67.05
C SER A 190 3.72 30.13 68.16
N ALA A 191 3.06 29.16 68.81
CA ALA A 191 2.07 29.39 69.87
C ALA A 191 2.67 29.48 71.30
N ARG A 192 4.01 29.51 71.42
CA ARG A 192 4.74 29.52 72.69
C ARG A 192 5.47 30.86 72.90
N TRP A 193 4.72 31.96 72.96
CA TRP A 193 5.18 33.30 73.41
C TRP A 193 4.01 34.04 74.07
#